data_AF-A0A7Y9ZKE8-F1
#
_entry.id   AF-A0A7Y9ZKE8-F1
#
_cell.length_a   1.000
_cell.length_b   1.000
_cell.length_c   1.000
_cell.angle_alpha   90.00
_cell.angle_beta   90.00
_cell.angle_gamma   90.00
#
_symmetry.space_group_name_H-M   'P 1'
#
loop_
_entity.id
_entity.type
_entity.pdbx_description
1 polymer ?
#
loop_
_entity_poly.entity_id
_entity_poly.type
_entity_poly.pdbx_seq_one_letter_code
_entity_poly.pdbx_strand_id
1 'polypeptide(L)'
;MELHDAIRSVVVQHGSAMLSDGAGFRGVLDDVLEEDQATTGDINLLVDAVRFDVMSPLVAMIDSGADVSRAVEEAGARLARERGGDDSAAASWAAAVLGYALGKVPEAIVLRYRSQRPPSHLPPPSTPPTTPPAPPVQSPPPTVWPGQGQPAPSVTPGYGSAPQPVAPAPYTGYPAAPGFSSPPPRKGKGPVVWAAAAVAGIVVVGGVIAGVVLASSGDDDPGKKSDEKSGPKSPEVDVDPAAIDGRYDALASKITEGASDCKAATASSGEKEVVECTVNAGTLRLVTYADQAAAEAARTSRLDYRSGTMTADNGSTALYEFDPERGGTSDPAVVYWDSTTALQSATLTASGSAKIDALTTLYDATSPRVAVPTAPAHPVLREFIDINMDVAGCERQRTFFEGETEESSCKADVEGIVVNVGRYNTRKGMVEDRKYYKGKYDEAATQGGGGTWRFGEGKGEGAYYAYLDDGTAALYWDWNKSDCYCYGIAWSFEGKLKKLEDWWPGEGE
;
A
#
# COMPACT_ATOMS: atom_id res chain seq x y z
N MET A 1 -5.92 6.42 21.71
CA MET A 1 -6.71 7.26 20.78
C MET A 1 -5.85 7.40 19.55
N GLU A 2 -6.41 7.29 18.35
CA GLU A 2 -5.60 7.48 17.14
C GLU A 2 -5.39 8.97 16.86
N LEU A 3 -4.29 9.32 16.19
CA LEU A 3 -3.93 10.71 15.95
C LEU A 3 -5.06 11.49 15.27
N HIS A 4 -5.74 10.90 14.29
CA HIS A 4 -6.85 11.54 13.60
C HIS A 4 -8.05 11.86 14.50
N ASP A 5 -8.33 11.01 15.49
CA ASP A 5 -9.36 11.27 16.51
C ASP A 5 -8.94 12.40 17.46
N ALA A 6 -7.66 12.48 17.81
CA ALA A 6 -7.13 13.57 18.63
C ALA A 6 -7.21 14.92 17.90
N ILE A 7 -6.83 14.98 16.61
CA ILE A 7 -7.00 16.18 15.77
C ILE A 7 -8.48 16.57 15.67
N ARG A 8 -9.37 15.61 15.44
CA ARG A 8 -10.83 15.82 15.38
C ARG A 8 -11.38 16.36 16.71
N SER A 9 -10.98 15.79 17.85
CA SER A 9 -11.35 16.26 19.19
C SER A 9 -10.92 17.71 19.42
N VAL A 10 -9.67 18.06 19.06
CA VAL A 10 -9.16 19.44 19.07
C VAL A 10 -10.02 20.37 18.21
N VAL A 11 -10.34 19.97 16.98
CA VAL A 11 -11.12 20.79 16.03
C VAL A 11 -12.57 21.01 16.52
N VAL A 12 -13.20 20.00 17.12
CA VAL A 12 -14.52 20.12 17.76
C VAL A 12 -14.47 21.02 18.99
N GLN A 13 -13.42 20.95 19.81
CA GLN A 13 -13.30 21.72 21.05
C GLN A 13 -13.00 23.21 20.83
N HIS A 14 -12.11 23.55 19.89
CA HIS A 14 -11.68 24.94 19.66
C HIS A 14 -12.29 25.60 18.40
N GLY A 15 -13.00 24.83 17.57
CA GLY A 15 -13.76 25.30 16.40
C GLY A 15 -12.92 25.44 15.12
N SER A 16 -13.50 25.06 13.98
CA SER A 16 -12.84 24.95 12.66
C SER A 16 -12.02 26.15 12.19
N ALA A 17 -12.27 27.35 12.73
CA ALA A 17 -11.47 28.55 12.48
C ALA A 17 -9.96 28.37 12.78
N MET A 18 -9.56 27.47 13.70
CA MET A 18 -8.13 27.22 13.93
C MET A 18 -7.40 26.66 12.70
N LEU A 19 -8.11 25.98 11.80
CA LEU A 19 -7.56 25.46 10.54
C LEU A 19 -7.34 26.57 9.48
N SER A 20 -7.33 27.84 9.90
CA SER A 20 -6.84 29.00 9.13
C SER A 20 -5.57 29.64 9.71
N ASP A 21 -5.07 29.16 10.86
CA ASP A 21 -3.81 29.61 11.48
C ASP A 21 -2.92 28.40 11.82
N GLY A 22 -1.92 28.13 10.97
CA GLY A 22 -0.97 27.03 11.19
C GLY A 22 -0.08 27.22 12.43
N ALA A 23 0.15 28.45 12.89
CA ALA A 23 0.95 28.71 14.08
C ALA A 23 0.14 28.47 15.36
N GLY A 24 -1.11 28.98 15.40
CA GLY A 24 -2.06 28.68 16.46
C GLY A 24 -2.41 27.20 16.54
N PHE A 25 -2.70 26.56 15.40
CA PHE A 25 -2.96 25.12 15.33
C PHE A 25 -1.78 24.30 15.86
N ARG A 26 -0.53 24.65 15.48
CA ARG A 26 0.66 23.99 16.05
C ARG A 26 0.68 24.08 17.57
N GLY A 27 0.48 25.28 18.14
CA GLY A 27 0.50 25.47 19.59
C GLY A 27 -0.50 24.57 20.32
N VAL A 28 -1.71 24.41 19.76
CA VAL A 28 -2.72 23.50 20.33
C VAL A 28 -2.33 22.03 20.18
N LEU A 29 -1.65 21.63 19.10
CA LEU A 29 -1.12 20.25 18.98
C LEU A 29 0.02 19.97 19.96
N ASP A 30 0.96 20.91 20.11
CA ASP A 30 2.08 20.81 21.06
C ASP A 30 1.57 20.82 22.54
N ASP A 31 0.37 21.35 22.83
CA ASP A 31 -0.29 21.35 24.16
C ASP A 31 -1.21 20.13 24.43
N VAL A 32 -1.77 19.47 23.40
CA VAL A 32 -2.84 18.45 23.55
C VAL A 32 -2.39 17.02 23.22
N LEU A 33 -1.40 16.83 22.33
CA LEU A 33 -0.92 15.50 21.97
C LEU A 33 0.03 14.93 23.04
N GLU A 34 -0.07 13.64 23.32
CA GLU A 34 0.93 12.95 24.16
C GLU A 34 2.26 12.77 23.38
N GLU A 35 3.39 12.71 24.09
CA GLU A 35 4.76 12.79 23.52
C GLU A 35 5.07 11.72 22.45
N ASP A 36 4.31 10.63 22.39
CA ASP A 36 4.42 9.53 21.44
C ASP A 36 3.21 9.35 20.48
N GLN A 37 2.17 10.20 20.56
CA GLN A 37 0.98 10.09 19.69
C GLN A 37 1.22 10.50 18.22
N ALA A 38 2.23 11.34 17.96
CA ALA A 38 2.57 11.82 16.62
C ALA A 38 4.07 12.03 16.48
N THR A 39 4.65 11.73 15.31
CA THR A 39 6.02 12.15 15.04
C THR A 39 6.08 13.65 14.77
N THR A 40 7.23 14.28 14.99
CA THR A 40 7.45 15.67 14.59
C THR A 40 7.23 15.89 13.08
N GLY A 41 7.41 14.84 12.27
CA GLY A 41 7.09 14.86 10.84
C GLY A 41 5.59 15.01 10.57
N ASP A 42 4.76 14.26 11.31
CA ASP A 42 3.30 14.32 11.21
C ASP A 42 2.75 15.68 11.62
N ILE A 43 3.21 16.21 12.75
CA ILE A 43 2.82 17.53 13.26
C ILE A 43 3.20 18.62 12.25
N ASN A 44 4.43 18.60 11.74
CA ASN A 44 4.89 19.57 10.73
C ASN A 44 4.07 19.48 9.42
N LEU A 45 3.71 18.26 8.99
CA LEU A 45 2.92 18.00 7.79
C LEU A 45 1.47 18.50 7.94
N LEU A 46 0.81 18.25 9.08
CA LEU A 46 -0.53 18.77 9.38
C LEU A 46 -0.53 20.30 9.53
N VAL A 47 0.54 20.89 10.08
CA VAL A 47 0.72 22.34 10.18
C VAL A 47 1.00 22.99 8.81
N ASP A 48 1.81 22.35 7.95
CA ASP A 48 1.97 22.78 6.55
C ASP A 48 0.64 22.72 5.80
N ALA A 49 -0.15 21.66 5.99
CA ALA A 49 -1.47 21.48 5.38
C ALA A 49 -2.45 22.62 5.71
N VAL A 50 -2.48 23.05 6.98
CA VAL A 50 -3.21 24.26 7.41
C VAL A 50 -2.61 25.53 6.79
N ARG A 51 -1.27 25.70 6.83
CA ARG A 51 -0.59 26.91 6.33
C ARG A 51 -0.79 27.13 4.82
N PHE A 52 -0.97 26.07 4.04
CA PHE A 52 -1.20 26.13 2.59
C PHE A 52 -2.68 26.15 2.18
N ASP A 53 -3.62 26.18 3.14
CA ASP A 53 -5.07 26.15 2.89
C ASP A 53 -5.49 24.97 1.99
N VAL A 54 -5.14 23.75 2.42
CA VAL A 54 -5.58 22.52 1.75
C VAL A 54 -7.08 22.24 1.94
N MET A 55 -7.70 22.88 2.94
CA MET A 55 -9.11 22.66 3.31
C MET A 55 -10.10 23.37 2.40
N SER A 56 -9.89 24.65 2.06
CA SER A 56 -10.82 25.37 1.17
C SER A 56 -11.06 24.69 -0.19
N PRO A 57 -10.06 24.19 -0.93
CA PRO A 57 -10.30 23.46 -2.18
C PRO A 57 -10.92 22.08 -1.95
N LEU A 58 -10.52 21.35 -0.88
CA LEU A 58 -11.06 20.03 -0.57
C LEU A 58 -12.56 20.09 -0.31
N VAL A 59 -12.98 20.98 0.59
CA VAL A 59 -14.38 21.15 0.96
C VAL A 59 -15.19 21.66 -0.24
N ALA A 60 -14.65 22.57 -1.05
CA ALA A 60 -15.32 23.04 -2.26
C ALA A 60 -15.56 21.92 -3.31
N MET A 61 -14.65 20.95 -3.44
CA MET A 61 -14.85 19.78 -4.31
C MET A 61 -15.95 18.85 -3.76
N ILE A 62 -15.89 18.52 -2.47
CA ILE A 62 -16.85 17.63 -1.81
C ILE A 62 -18.27 18.25 -1.83
N ASP A 63 -18.39 19.54 -1.51
CA ASP A 63 -19.68 20.26 -1.52
C ASP A 63 -20.22 20.51 -2.95
N SER A 64 -19.39 20.28 -3.98
CA SER A 64 -19.81 20.23 -5.38
C SER A 64 -20.21 18.82 -5.86
N GLY A 65 -20.21 17.82 -4.98
CA GLY A 65 -20.57 16.43 -5.29
C GLY A 65 -19.45 15.60 -5.93
N ALA A 66 -18.18 15.98 -5.76
CA ALA A 66 -17.05 15.14 -6.16
C ALA A 66 -16.92 13.90 -5.25
N ASP A 67 -16.34 12.81 -5.79
CA ASP A 67 -15.92 11.68 -4.96
C ASP A 67 -14.91 12.14 -3.89
N VAL A 68 -15.13 11.69 -2.65
CA VAL A 68 -14.36 12.13 -1.48
C VAL A 68 -12.93 11.62 -1.54
N SER A 69 -12.68 10.40 -2.07
CA SER A 69 -11.31 9.88 -2.19
C SER A 69 -10.52 10.72 -3.19
N ARG A 70 -11.09 10.95 -4.38
CA ARG A 70 -10.47 11.73 -5.45
C ARG A 70 -10.27 13.20 -5.08
N ALA A 71 -11.20 13.78 -4.31
CA ALA A 71 -11.06 15.14 -3.78
C ALA A 71 -9.87 15.24 -2.80
N VAL A 72 -9.68 14.24 -1.92
CA VAL A 72 -8.52 14.16 -1.03
C VAL A 72 -7.22 13.95 -1.81
N GLU A 73 -7.22 13.09 -2.83
CA GLU A 73 -6.08 12.85 -3.73
C GLU A 73 -5.60 14.14 -4.42
N GLU A 74 -6.49 14.94 -5.02
CA GLU A 74 -6.09 16.21 -5.66
C GLU A 74 -5.65 17.25 -4.63
N ALA A 75 -6.31 17.32 -3.47
CA ALA A 75 -5.92 18.23 -2.38
C ALA A 75 -4.52 17.87 -1.82
N GLY A 76 -4.24 16.58 -1.62
CA GLY A 76 -2.93 16.06 -1.24
C GLY A 76 -1.87 16.27 -2.31
N ALA A 77 -2.19 16.00 -3.57
CA ALA A 77 -1.29 16.28 -4.70
C ALA A 77 -0.95 17.78 -4.81
N ARG A 78 -1.91 18.67 -4.54
CA ARG A 78 -1.65 20.12 -4.43
C ARG A 78 -0.72 20.44 -3.27
N LEU A 79 -1.00 19.93 -2.07
CA LEU A 79 -0.18 20.17 -0.87
C LEU A 79 1.26 19.67 -1.05
N ALA A 80 1.48 18.51 -1.66
CA ALA A 80 2.83 18.02 -1.97
C ALA A 80 3.61 19.01 -2.85
N ARG A 81 2.98 19.49 -3.94
CA ARG A 81 3.56 20.52 -4.84
C ARG A 81 3.89 21.81 -4.10
N GLU A 82 3.02 22.28 -3.19
CA GLU A 82 3.21 23.52 -2.43
C GLU A 82 4.27 23.39 -1.32
N ARG A 83 4.45 22.18 -0.75
CA ARG A 83 5.58 21.85 0.14
C ARG A 83 6.91 21.66 -0.60
N GLY A 84 6.90 21.57 -1.94
CA GLY A 84 8.07 21.30 -2.76
C GLY A 84 8.57 19.84 -2.68
N GLY A 85 7.68 18.90 -2.37
CA GLY A 85 7.98 17.46 -2.28
C GLY A 85 7.11 16.61 -3.21
N ASP A 86 7.46 15.33 -3.32
CA ASP A 86 6.80 14.32 -4.16
C ASP A 86 5.95 13.31 -3.36
N ASP A 87 6.02 13.33 -2.02
CA ASP A 87 5.20 12.52 -1.10
C ASP A 87 3.71 12.93 -1.11
N SER A 88 3.04 12.55 -2.19
CA SER A 88 1.60 12.73 -2.40
C SER A 88 0.76 11.85 -1.48
N ALA A 89 1.27 10.72 -0.98
CA ALA A 89 0.57 9.84 -0.06
C ALA A 89 0.42 10.48 1.33
N ALA A 90 1.52 10.97 1.92
CA ALA A 90 1.45 11.67 3.21
C ALA A 90 0.71 13.01 3.12
N ALA A 91 0.82 13.73 1.99
CA ALA A 91 0.04 14.94 1.76
C ALA A 91 -1.47 14.64 1.64
N SER A 92 -1.87 13.55 0.99
CA SER A 92 -3.27 13.08 0.93
C SER A 92 -3.76 12.62 2.31
N TRP A 93 -2.92 11.97 3.11
CA TRP A 93 -3.22 11.66 4.51
C TRP A 93 -3.48 12.92 5.34
N ALA A 94 -2.66 13.96 5.19
CA ALA A 94 -2.86 15.22 5.92
C ALA A 94 -4.18 15.90 5.53
N ALA A 95 -4.52 15.90 4.23
CA ALA A 95 -5.80 16.37 3.74
C ALA A 95 -6.98 15.52 4.26
N ALA A 96 -6.84 14.19 4.32
CA ALA A 96 -7.85 13.31 4.92
C ALA A 96 -8.06 13.57 6.42
N VAL A 97 -6.99 13.65 7.22
CA VAL A 97 -7.06 13.88 8.67
C VAL A 97 -7.78 15.19 8.98
N LEU A 98 -7.43 16.27 8.28
CA LEU A 98 -8.07 17.58 8.49
C LEU A 98 -9.51 17.61 7.94
N GLY A 99 -9.79 16.90 6.84
CA GLY A 99 -11.15 16.75 6.32
C GLY A 99 -12.05 15.92 7.24
N TYR A 100 -11.51 14.91 7.91
CA TYR A 100 -12.20 14.13 8.95
C TYR A 100 -12.42 14.95 10.21
N ALA A 101 -11.43 15.75 10.62
CA ALA A 101 -11.61 16.71 11.72
C ALA A 101 -12.70 17.77 11.47
N LEU A 102 -13.16 17.93 10.21
CA LEU A 102 -14.29 18.77 9.82
C LEU A 102 -15.60 18.00 9.52
N GLY A 103 -15.64 16.67 9.70
CA GLY A 103 -16.80 15.83 9.33
C GLY A 103 -17.08 15.79 7.82
N LYS A 104 -16.05 16.01 6.98
CA LYS A 104 -16.14 16.06 5.50
C LYS A 104 -15.51 14.86 4.81
N VAL A 105 -14.59 14.16 5.48
CA VAL A 105 -13.93 12.94 4.98
C VAL A 105 -14.17 11.82 5.99
N PRO A 106 -14.65 10.63 5.59
CA PRO A 106 -14.89 9.52 6.51
C PRO A 106 -13.57 8.94 7.03
N GLU A 107 -13.60 8.40 8.25
CA GLU A 107 -12.42 7.78 8.89
C GLU A 107 -11.79 6.69 8.01
N ALA A 108 -12.59 5.91 7.27
CA ALA A 108 -12.10 4.89 6.33
C ALA A 108 -11.13 5.46 5.27
N ILE A 109 -11.33 6.71 4.83
CA ILE A 109 -10.42 7.39 3.89
C ILE A 109 -9.18 7.93 4.62
N VAL A 110 -9.27 8.30 5.90
CA VAL A 110 -8.09 8.62 6.73
C VAL A 110 -7.22 7.38 6.95
N LEU A 111 -7.84 6.26 7.33
CA LEU A 111 -7.19 4.97 7.53
C LEU A 111 -6.61 4.44 6.22
N ARG A 112 -7.24 4.72 5.07
CA ARG A 112 -6.66 4.53 3.74
C ARG A 112 -5.36 5.30 3.60
N TYR A 113 -5.37 6.62 3.55
CA TYR A 113 -4.10 7.34 3.32
C TYR A 113 -3.08 7.15 4.45
N ARG A 114 -3.49 6.68 5.64
CA ARG A 114 -2.59 6.27 6.72
C ARG A 114 -1.92 4.94 6.47
N SER A 115 -2.65 3.90 6.01
CA SER A 115 -2.02 2.63 5.63
C SER A 115 -1.09 2.85 4.44
N GLN A 116 -1.48 3.71 3.49
CA GLN A 116 -0.69 4.07 2.31
C GLN A 116 0.66 4.75 2.58
N ARG A 117 0.91 5.24 3.80
CA ARG A 117 2.19 5.87 4.15
C ARG A 117 3.23 4.80 4.52
N PRO A 118 4.46 4.84 3.95
CA PRO A 118 5.53 4.00 4.44
C PRO A 118 5.79 4.33 5.93
N PRO A 119 6.07 3.31 6.77
CA PRO A 119 6.29 3.52 8.20
C PRO A 119 7.38 4.56 8.42
N SER A 120 7.09 5.57 9.23
CA SER A 120 7.95 6.75 9.45
C SER A 120 9.15 6.41 10.33
N HIS A 121 10.03 5.56 9.80
CA HIS A 121 11.31 5.23 10.39
C HIS A 121 12.16 6.49 10.45
N LEU A 122 12.34 7.02 11.68
CA LEU A 122 13.44 7.93 11.97
C LEU A 122 14.73 7.29 11.42
N PRO A 123 15.55 8.01 10.63
CA PRO A 123 16.80 7.46 10.14
C PRO A 123 17.63 6.99 11.33
N PRO A 124 18.20 5.77 11.30
CA PRO A 124 18.88 5.19 12.45
C PRO A 124 19.96 6.17 12.94
N PRO A 125 20.04 6.44 14.25
CA PRO A 125 20.73 7.61 14.79
C PRO A 125 22.17 7.64 14.29
N SER A 126 22.45 8.62 13.41
CA SER A 126 23.71 8.71 12.67
C SER A 126 24.88 8.62 13.63
N THR A 127 25.66 7.55 13.52
CA THR A 127 26.87 7.39 14.34
C THR A 127 27.75 8.63 14.15
N PRO A 128 28.25 9.24 15.24
CA PRO A 128 28.95 10.52 15.15
C PRO A 128 30.10 10.38 14.15
N PRO A 129 30.21 11.29 13.16
CA PRO A 129 31.01 11.04 11.96
C PRO A 129 32.47 10.78 12.34
N THR A 130 32.93 9.56 12.04
CA THR A 130 34.34 9.20 12.13
C THR A 130 35.12 10.10 11.18
N THR A 131 35.78 11.12 11.75
CA THR A 131 36.55 12.11 11.01
C THR A 131 37.55 11.41 10.08
N PRO A 132 37.46 11.59 8.75
CA PRO A 132 38.45 11.06 7.85
C PRO A 132 39.84 11.60 8.22
N PRO A 133 40.92 10.81 8.11
CA PRO A 133 42.26 11.31 8.32
C PRO A 133 42.52 12.46 7.33
N ALA A 134 42.86 13.64 7.85
CA ALA A 134 42.99 14.85 7.05
C ALA A 134 44.06 14.68 5.95
N PRO A 135 43.77 15.00 4.68
CA PRO A 135 44.76 14.97 3.63
C PRO A 135 45.85 16.04 3.90
N PRO A 136 47.11 15.79 3.49
CA PRO A 136 48.20 16.73 3.73
C PRO A 136 47.95 18.08 3.03
N VAL A 137 48.00 19.16 3.79
CA VAL A 137 47.75 20.53 3.29
C VAL A 137 48.88 20.96 2.35
N GLN A 138 48.63 20.96 1.04
CA GLN A 138 49.49 21.66 0.09
C GLN A 138 49.15 23.14 0.07
N SER A 139 50.11 23.98 0.47
CA SER A 139 49.99 25.43 0.40
C SER A 139 49.87 25.92 -1.05
N PRO A 140 48.89 26.76 -1.41
CA PRO A 140 48.81 27.34 -2.75
C PRO A 140 49.95 28.34 -3.00
N PRO A 141 50.43 28.49 -4.25
CA PRO A 141 51.45 29.48 -4.59
C PRO A 141 50.88 30.91 -4.54
N PRO A 142 51.70 31.92 -4.18
CA PRO A 142 51.25 33.30 -4.08
C PRO A 142 50.98 33.92 -5.46
N THR A 143 49.72 34.27 -5.74
CA THR A 143 49.33 35.03 -6.93
C THR A 143 49.49 36.54 -6.69
N VAL A 144 50.27 37.18 -7.56
CA VAL A 144 50.54 38.62 -7.50
C VAL A 144 49.52 39.38 -8.34
N TRP A 145 48.82 40.35 -7.73
CA TRP A 145 47.86 41.22 -8.41
C TRP A 145 48.45 42.63 -8.66
N PRO A 146 48.35 43.19 -9.88
CA PRO A 146 48.66 44.59 -10.14
C PRO A 146 47.53 45.49 -9.60
N GLY A 147 47.88 46.58 -8.91
CA GLY A 147 46.91 47.51 -8.32
C GLY A 147 46.61 48.72 -9.20
N GLN A 148 45.37 49.23 -9.15
CA GLN A 148 44.99 50.51 -9.78
C GLN A 148 43.75 51.15 -9.13
N GLY A 149 43.81 52.47 -8.87
CA GLY A 149 42.66 53.39 -8.87
C GLY A 149 41.68 53.39 -7.69
N GLN A 150 41.86 54.31 -6.74
CA GLN A 150 40.72 54.92 -6.02
C GLN A 150 40.01 55.94 -6.93
N PRO A 151 38.71 56.23 -6.71
CA PRO A 151 38.37 57.50 -6.04
C PRO A 151 37.63 57.37 -4.69
N ALA A 152 37.27 58.51 -4.10
CA ALA A 152 36.76 58.67 -2.73
C ALA A 152 35.21 58.89 -2.66
N PRO A 153 34.58 58.89 -1.45
CA PRO A 153 33.15 58.57 -1.29
C PRO A 153 32.19 59.77 -1.14
N SER A 154 30.89 59.45 -1.20
CA SER A 154 29.77 60.31 -0.75
C SER A 154 29.22 59.83 0.61
N VAL A 155 28.70 60.74 1.42
CA VAL A 155 28.29 60.50 2.83
C VAL A 155 26.81 60.83 3.05
N THR A 156 26.07 59.99 3.81
CA THR A 156 24.92 60.40 4.66
C THR A 156 24.54 59.27 5.65
N PRO A 157 23.82 59.55 6.78
CA PRO A 157 23.87 58.68 7.97
C PRO A 157 22.52 58.25 8.59
N GLY A 158 22.59 57.30 9.55
CA GLY A 158 21.76 57.34 10.76
C GLY A 158 20.89 56.11 11.08
N TYR A 159 20.58 55.96 12.38
CA TYR A 159 19.80 54.89 13.03
C TYR A 159 20.41 53.47 12.97
N GLY A 160 20.33 52.64 14.03
CA GLY A 160 19.89 52.92 15.40
C GLY A 160 20.04 51.67 16.29
N SER A 161 20.69 51.79 17.44
CA SER A 161 21.05 50.64 18.28
C SER A 161 19.88 50.10 19.11
N ALA A 162 19.71 48.78 19.17
CA ALA A 162 18.84 48.08 20.11
C ALA A 162 19.66 47.06 20.95
N PRO A 163 19.36 46.86 22.25
CA PRO A 163 20.19 46.05 23.15
C PRO A 163 19.91 44.55 23.05
N GLN A 164 20.93 43.72 23.31
CA GLN A 164 20.74 42.28 23.54
C GLN A 164 20.24 42.00 24.97
N PRO A 165 19.31 41.05 25.17
CA PRO A 165 18.97 40.53 26.49
C PRO A 165 20.09 39.64 27.05
N VAL A 166 20.20 39.59 28.39
CA VAL A 166 21.24 38.85 29.12
C VAL A 166 20.76 37.43 29.45
N ALA A 167 21.65 36.44 29.30
CA ALA A 167 21.34 35.04 29.63
C ALA A 167 21.19 34.82 31.16
N PRO A 168 20.14 34.09 31.62
CA PRO A 168 19.98 33.73 33.02
C PRO A 168 20.92 32.59 33.46
N ALA A 169 21.21 32.53 34.77
CA ALA A 169 22.13 31.58 35.38
C ALA A 169 21.53 30.17 35.59
N PRO A 170 22.36 29.11 35.65
CA PRO A 170 21.88 27.74 35.88
C PRO A 170 21.33 27.56 37.31
N TYR A 171 20.13 27.00 37.43
CA TYR A 171 19.52 26.67 38.72
C TYR A 171 19.97 25.30 39.24
N THR A 172 20.16 25.21 40.55
CA THR A 172 20.52 23.98 41.26
C THR A 172 19.29 23.10 41.52
N GLY A 173 19.49 21.77 41.51
CA GLY A 173 18.41 20.78 41.52
C GLY A 173 17.73 20.55 42.88
N TYR A 174 16.61 19.81 42.82
CA TYR A 174 15.81 19.34 43.96
C TYR A 174 15.64 17.79 43.89
N PRO A 175 15.21 17.12 44.97
CA PRO A 175 15.55 15.72 45.22
C PRO A 175 14.60 14.69 44.57
N ALA A 176 15.08 13.45 44.48
CA ALA A 176 14.32 12.31 43.98
C ALA A 176 13.10 11.96 44.87
N ALA A 177 11.97 11.66 44.23
CA ALA A 177 10.76 11.16 44.88
C ALA A 177 10.80 9.62 45.08
N PRO A 178 10.02 9.05 46.03
CA PRO A 178 10.05 7.62 46.31
C PRO A 178 9.39 6.76 45.22
N GLY A 179 9.98 5.62 44.91
CA GLY A 179 9.44 4.70 43.91
C GLY A 179 8.20 3.93 44.38
N PHE A 180 7.21 3.80 43.50
CA PHE A 180 6.06 2.91 43.71
C PHE A 180 6.37 1.50 43.22
N SER A 181 6.03 0.49 44.02
CA SER A 181 6.26 -0.93 43.73
C SER A 181 5.02 -1.58 43.09
N SER A 182 5.17 -2.07 41.86
CA SER A 182 4.13 -2.83 41.17
C SER A 182 3.85 -4.18 41.87
N PRO A 183 2.58 -4.58 42.07
CA PRO A 183 2.23 -5.89 42.62
C PRO A 183 2.50 -7.02 41.61
N PRO A 184 2.94 -8.22 42.05
CA PRO A 184 3.30 -9.31 41.14
C PRO A 184 2.06 -10.06 40.56
N PRO A 185 2.11 -10.51 39.29
CA PRO A 185 1.01 -11.25 38.67
C PRO A 185 0.85 -12.65 39.28
N ARG A 186 -0.39 -13.03 39.62
CA ARG A 186 -0.72 -14.34 40.19
C ARG A 186 -0.81 -15.42 39.10
N LYS A 187 0.09 -16.40 39.15
CA LYS A 187 0.01 -17.63 38.33
C LYS A 187 -1.13 -18.54 38.81
N GLY A 188 -2.20 -18.64 38.03
CA GLY A 188 -3.09 -19.80 38.04
C GLY A 188 -2.46 -20.97 37.26
N LYS A 189 -2.71 -22.22 37.67
CA LYS A 189 -2.18 -23.43 36.99
C LYS A 189 -3.23 -24.53 36.83
N GLY A 190 -3.43 -24.94 35.58
CA GLY A 190 -3.88 -26.28 35.18
C GLY A 190 -5.39 -26.57 35.24
N PRO A 191 -5.79 -27.81 34.88
CA PRO A 191 -4.96 -28.95 34.46
C PRO A 191 -5.10 -29.35 32.98
N VAL A 192 -4.13 -30.13 32.49
CA VAL A 192 -4.16 -30.83 31.18
C VAL A 192 -4.74 -32.24 31.37
N VAL A 193 -5.67 -32.67 30.50
CA VAL A 193 -6.18 -34.04 30.24
C VAL A 193 -7.25 -33.90 29.15
N TRP A 194 -7.47 -34.77 28.15
CA TRP A 194 -6.65 -35.62 27.24
C TRP A 194 -7.36 -35.46 25.84
N ALA A 195 -7.02 -36.05 24.68
CA ALA A 195 -6.20 -37.22 24.32
C ALA A 195 -5.59 -37.05 22.91
N ALA A 196 -4.98 -38.12 22.38
CA ALA A 196 -4.65 -38.28 20.96
C ALA A 196 -5.03 -39.70 20.48
N ALA A 197 -5.39 -39.84 19.20
CA ALA A 197 -5.53 -41.12 18.49
C ALA A 197 -5.24 -40.89 17.00
N ALA A 198 -4.63 -41.86 16.31
CA ALA A 198 -4.13 -41.68 14.94
C ALA A 198 -4.38 -42.90 14.04
N VAL A 199 -4.70 -42.64 12.77
CA VAL A 199 -4.71 -43.56 11.61
C VAL A 199 -4.29 -42.68 10.41
N ALA A 200 -3.21 -42.88 9.65
CA ALA A 200 -2.37 -44.03 9.30
C ALA A 200 -2.91 -44.92 8.15
N GLY A 201 -2.66 -44.54 6.90
CA GLY A 201 -2.87 -45.39 5.71
C GLY A 201 -2.71 -44.64 4.37
N ILE A 202 -2.26 -45.36 3.33
CA ILE A 202 -1.95 -44.89 1.94
C ILE A 202 -0.57 -44.19 1.83
N VAL A 203 0.53 -44.94 1.61
CA VAL A 203 1.01 -45.51 0.32
C VAL A 203 1.44 -44.40 -0.65
N VAL A 204 2.70 -43.95 -0.65
CA VAL A 204 3.90 -44.62 -1.22
C VAL A 204 3.88 -44.73 -2.75
N VAL A 205 4.34 -43.66 -3.41
CA VAL A 205 5.04 -43.66 -4.70
C VAL A 205 6.14 -42.58 -4.61
N GLY A 206 7.40 -42.79 -5.03
CA GLY A 206 8.04 -44.02 -5.49
C GLY A 206 8.98 -43.81 -6.68
N GLY A 207 10.25 -43.44 -6.43
CA GLY A 207 11.24 -43.08 -7.47
C GLY A 207 11.61 -41.60 -7.38
N VAL A 208 12.84 -41.15 -7.07
CA VAL A 208 14.18 -41.76 -7.15
C VAL A 208 14.64 -42.05 -8.58
N ILE A 209 15.17 -41.01 -9.24
CA ILE A 209 16.14 -41.16 -10.33
C ILE A 209 17.53 -41.12 -9.69
N ALA A 210 18.27 -42.23 -9.78
CA ALA A 210 19.64 -42.30 -9.29
C ALA A 210 20.61 -41.72 -10.35
N GLY A 211 21.63 -40.98 -9.89
CA GLY A 211 22.66 -40.44 -10.77
C GLY A 211 23.59 -41.53 -11.32
N VAL A 212 23.80 -41.56 -12.63
CA VAL A 212 24.77 -42.44 -13.28
C VAL A 212 26.09 -41.69 -13.51
N VAL A 213 26.95 -41.68 -12.50
CA VAL A 213 28.37 -41.34 -12.67
C VAL A 213 29.09 -42.61 -13.11
N LEU A 214 29.18 -42.83 -14.42
CA LEU A 214 30.03 -43.87 -14.99
C LEU A 214 31.46 -43.34 -15.13
N ALA A 215 32.31 -43.67 -14.16
CA ALA A 215 33.74 -43.45 -14.26
C ALA A 215 34.39 -44.51 -15.16
N SER A 216 35.17 -44.08 -16.15
CA SER A 216 36.03 -44.94 -16.96
C SER A 216 37.48 -44.45 -16.91
N SER A 217 38.38 -45.36 -16.51
CA SER A 217 39.83 -45.22 -16.38
C SER A 217 40.59 -44.83 -17.65
N GLY A 218 41.79 -44.25 -17.51
CA GLY A 218 42.85 -44.37 -18.53
C GLY A 218 43.98 -43.32 -18.50
N ASP A 219 45.09 -43.68 -17.83
CA ASP A 219 46.51 -43.34 -18.07
C ASP A 219 47.03 -41.89 -18.33
N ASP A 220 48.28 -41.66 -17.89
CA ASP A 220 49.09 -40.45 -18.11
C ASP A 220 49.86 -40.47 -19.45
N ASP A 221 49.91 -39.35 -20.17
CA ASP A 221 51.02 -39.01 -21.09
C ASP A 221 51.14 -37.47 -21.24
N PRO A 222 52.30 -36.84 -20.90
CA PRO A 222 52.39 -35.39 -20.81
C PRO A 222 52.75 -34.69 -22.13
N GLY A 223 51.77 -34.07 -22.77
CA GLY A 223 52.00 -32.85 -23.54
C GLY A 223 51.29 -32.72 -24.88
N LYS A 224 50.27 -31.87 -24.94
CA LYS A 224 49.89 -31.16 -26.17
C LYS A 224 49.28 -29.79 -25.89
N LYS A 225 49.33 -29.01 -26.96
CA LYS A 225 48.87 -27.65 -27.22
C LYS A 225 47.64 -27.18 -26.44
N SER A 226 47.59 -25.89 -26.20
CA SER A 226 46.39 -25.17 -25.75
C SER A 226 45.31 -25.20 -26.84
N ASP A 227 44.48 -26.23 -26.83
CA ASP A 227 43.25 -26.24 -27.63
C ASP A 227 42.28 -25.18 -27.06
N GLU A 228 41.84 -24.26 -27.91
CA GLU A 228 40.78 -23.32 -27.54
C GLU A 228 39.51 -24.12 -27.24
N LYS A 229 39.08 -24.12 -25.97
CA LYS A 229 37.80 -24.71 -25.54
C LYS A 229 36.64 -23.89 -26.10
N SER A 230 36.35 -24.11 -27.39
CA SER A 230 35.04 -23.90 -28.00
C SER A 230 34.06 -24.87 -27.37
N GLY A 231 33.66 -24.60 -26.12
CA GLY A 231 32.50 -25.22 -25.52
C GLY A 231 31.27 -24.94 -26.40
N PRO A 232 30.23 -25.79 -26.35
CA PRO A 232 29.02 -25.55 -27.10
C PRO A 232 28.47 -24.18 -26.70
N LYS A 233 28.46 -23.23 -27.65
CA LYS A 233 27.69 -22.00 -27.47
C LYS A 233 26.25 -22.42 -27.27
N SER A 234 25.67 -22.11 -26.11
CA SER A 234 24.21 -22.12 -25.96
C SER A 234 23.62 -21.29 -27.10
N PRO A 235 22.47 -21.69 -27.68
CA PRO A 235 21.82 -20.89 -28.70
C PRO A 235 21.59 -19.48 -28.14
N GLU A 236 22.12 -18.48 -28.85
CA GLU A 236 22.00 -17.09 -28.46
C GLU A 236 20.53 -16.69 -28.61
N VAL A 237 19.92 -16.25 -27.50
CA VAL A 237 18.50 -15.90 -27.47
C VAL A 237 18.30 -14.67 -28.34
N ASP A 238 17.52 -14.81 -29.41
CA ASP A 238 17.20 -13.68 -30.27
C ASP A 238 16.36 -12.66 -29.48
N VAL A 239 16.81 -11.41 -29.49
CA VAL A 239 16.23 -10.28 -28.77
C VAL A 239 15.85 -9.13 -29.69
N ASP A 240 15.76 -9.38 -31.01
CA ASP A 240 15.04 -8.47 -31.91
C ASP A 240 13.57 -8.35 -31.46
N PRO A 241 12.98 -7.14 -31.42
CA PRO A 241 11.59 -6.94 -30.99
C PRO A 241 10.58 -7.85 -31.69
N ALA A 242 10.70 -8.09 -33.00
CA ALA A 242 9.80 -8.97 -33.73
C ALA A 242 10.02 -10.46 -33.40
N ALA A 243 11.25 -10.85 -33.05
CA ALA A 243 11.57 -12.20 -32.58
C ALA A 243 11.12 -12.46 -31.13
N ILE A 244 10.97 -11.40 -30.32
CA ILE A 244 10.38 -11.47 -28.98
C ILE A 244 8.85 -11.47 -29.08
N ASP A 245 8.24 -10.53 -29.80
CA ASP A 245 6.77 -10.46 -30.01
C ASP A 245 6.24 -11.79 -30.57
N GLY A 246 6.87 -12.34 -31.62
CA GLY A 246 6.49 -13.63 -32.21
C GLY A 246 6.69 -14.85 -31.29
N ARG A 247 7.44 -14.71 -30.19
CA ARG A 247 7.68 -15.77 -29.19
C ARG A 247 6.72 -15.68 -28.02
N TYR A 248 6.27 -14.47 -27.67
CA TYR A 248 5.42 -14.18 -26.51
C TYR A 248 4.00 -13.70 -26.90
N ASP A 249 3.55 -13.92 -28.14
CA ASP A 249 2.19 -13.58 -28.62
C ASP A 249 1.05 -14.18 -27.76
N ALA A 250 1.33 -15.27 -27.04
CA ALA A 250 0.41 -15.87 -26.07
C ALA A 250 0.16 -15.01 -24.82
N LEU A 251 1.02 -14.01 -24.55
CA LEU A 251 0.88 -13.03 -23.47
C LEU A 251 0.34 -11.69 -23.97
N ALA A 252 0.82 -11.20 -25.11
CA ALA A 252 0.37 -9.95 -25.75
C ALA A 252 0.79 -9.92 -27.23
N SER A 253 -0.01 -9.31 -28.12
CA SER A 253 0.35 -9.27 -29.55
C SER A 253 1.49 -8.32 -29.93
N LYS A 254 1.96 -7.51 -28.98
CA LYS A 254 3.12 -6.61 -29.08
C LYS A 254 3.82 -6.49 -27.72
N ILE A 255 4.39 -7.58 -27.21
CA ILE A 255 4.98 -7.56 -25.87
C ILE A 255 6.11 -6.52 -25.72
N THR A 256 6.73 -6.10 -26.82
CA THR A 256 7.83 -5.11 -26.86
C THR A 256 7.40 -3.68 -27.20
N GLU A 257 6.10 -3.35 -27.27
CA GLU A 257 5.63 -1.98 -27.48
C GLU A 257 6.14 -1.05 -26.36
N GLY A 258 6.88 0.00 -26.72
CA GLY A 258 7.52 0.91 -25.75
C GLY A 258 8.79 0.39 -25.05
N ALA A 259 9.31 -0.79 -25.44
CA ALA A 259 10.52 -1.37 -24.87
C ALA A 259 11.82 -1.01 -25.62
N SER A 260 12.94 -0.97 -24.91
CA SER A 260 14.30 -0.80 -25.45
C SER A 260 15.32 -1.71 -24.76
N ASP A 261 16.52 -1.79 -25.32
CA ASP A 261 17.70 -2.43 -24.70
C ASP A 261 17.48 -3.90 -24.26
N CYS A 262 16.59 -4.61 -24.96
CA CYS A 262 16.27 -6.00 -24.72
C CYS A 262 17.52 -6.89 -24.77
N LYS A 263 17.71 -7.72 -23.74
CA LYS A 263 18.87 -8.61 -23.58
C LYS A 263 18.44 -9.96 -23.02
N ALA A 264 19.19 -11.00 -23.35
CA ALA A 264 19.08 -12.28 -22.68
C ALA A 264 19.56 -12.16 -21.22
N ALA A 265 18.80 -12.68 -20.28
CA ALA A 265 19.15 -12.74 -18.86
C ALA A 265 19.38 -14.19 -18.40
N THR A 266 20.04 -14.37 -17.26
CA THR A 266 20.34 -15.70 -16.73
C THR A 266 19.06 -16.37 -16.22
N ALA A 267 18.64 -17.44 -16.90
CA ALA A 267 17.53 -18.28 -16.45
C ALA A 267 17.86 -18.98 -15.11
N SER A 268 16.91 -18.96 -14.18
CA SER A 268 17.00 -19.65 -12.90
C SER A 268 16.35 -21.05 -12.93
N SER A 269 16.28 -21.73 -11.79
CA SER A 269 15.75 -23.10 -11.73
C SER A 269 14.28 -23.16 -12.10
N GLY A 270 13.96 -23.83 -13.22
CA GLY A 270 12.61 -23.92 -13.77
C GLY A 270 12.33 -22.92 -14.90
N GLU A 271 13.25 -22.01 -15.22
CA GLU A 271 13.19 -21.14 -16.39
C GLU A 271 14.02 -21.75 -17.54
N LYS A 272 13.52 -21.69 -18.78
CA LYS A 272 14.29 -22.02 -20.00
C LYS A 272 14.96 -20.78 -20.60
N GLU A 273 14.22 -19.67 -20.59
CA GLU A 273 14.59 -18.41 -21.21
C GLU A 273 14.10 -17.28 -20.32
N VAL A 274 14.93 -16.24 -20.20
CA VAL A 274 14.55 -14.95 -19.61
C VAL A 274 15.04 -13.85 -20.54
N VAL A 275 14.17 -12.91 -20.87
CA VAL A 275 14.51 -11.68 -21.58
C VAL A 275 14.19 -10.50 -20.67
N GLU A 276 15.10 -9.54 -20.58
CA GLU A 276 14.90 -8.28 -19.84
C GLU A 276 15.01 -7.11 -20.81
N CYS A 277 14.03 -6.22 -20.81
CA CYS A 277 14.04 -4.96 -21.56
C CYS A 277 13.85 -3.77 -20.60
N THR A 278 14.37 -2.61 -20.99
CA THR A 278 14.01 -1.32 -20.40
C THR A 278 12.65 -0.87 -20.96
N VAL A 279 11.83 -0.22 -20.14
CA VAL A 279 10.64 0.53 -20.58
C VAL A 279 10.65 1.91 -19.94
N ASN A 280 9.93 2.89 -20.48
CA ASN A 280 9.97 4.28 -20.00
C ASN A 280 9.61 4.46 -18.50
N ALA A 281 8.85 3.53 -17.92
CA ALA A 281 8.44 3.54 -16.51
C ALA A 281 9.23 2.54 -15.62
N GLY A 282 10.15 1.75 -16.15
CA GLY A 282 10.72 0.62 -15.41
C GLY A 282 11.41 -0.45 -16.25
N THR A 283 11.21 -1.71 -15.87
CA THR A 283 11.74 -2.88 -16.60
C THR A 283 10.61 -3.85 -16.96
N LEU A 284 10.77 -4.49 -18.12
CA LEU A 284 9.94 -5.61 -18.57
C LEU A 284 10.80 -6.89 -18.49
N ARG A 285 10.37 -7.87 -17.70
CA ARG A 285 10.96 -9.22 -17.65
C ARG A 285 10.00 -10.22 -18.28
N LEU A 286 10.46 -10.93 -19.29
CA LEU A 286 9.75 -12.03 -19.97
C LEU A 286 10.40 -13.35 -19.59
N VAL A 287 9.59 -14.39 -19.43
CA VAL A 287 10.02 -15.72 -18.97
C VAL A 287 9.33 -16.81 -19.77
N THR A 288 10.08 -17.80 -20.24
CA THR A 288 9.55 -19.09 -20.69
C THR A 288 10.00 -20.20 -19.73
N TYR A 289 9.07 -20.99 -19.19
CA TYR A 289 9.32 -22.00 -18.16
C TYR A 289 9.68 -23.38 -18.70
N ALA A 290 10.32 -24.20 -17.87
CA ALA A 290 10.74 -25.58 -18.17
C ALA A 290 9.54 -26.50 -18.41
N ASP A 291 8.53 -26.40 -17.55
CA ASP A 291 7.34 -27.23 -17.52
C ASP A 291 6.20 -26.49 -16.76
N GLN A 292 5.04 -27.14 -16.68
CA GLN A 292 3.85 -26.59 -16.01
C GLN A 292 4.07 -26.36 -14.51
N ALA A 293 4.80 -27.25 -13.81
CA ALA A 293 5.02 -27.09 -12.37
C ALA A 293 5.93 -25.90 -12.06
N ALA A 294 6.91 -25.61 -12.94
CA ALA A 294 7.71 -24.40 -12.85
C ALA A 294 6.88 -23.12 -13.08
N ALA A 295 5.95 -23.13 -14.05
CA ALA A 295 5.05 -22.01 -14.30
C ALA A 295 4.06 -21.78 -13.13
N GLU A 296 3.43 -22.84 -12.61
CA GLU A 296 2.52 -22.78 -11.46
C GLU A 296 3.24 -22.35 -10.17
N ALA A 297 4.46 -22.82 -9.93
CA ALA A 297 5.29 -22.36 -8.81
C ALA A 297 5.69 -20.88 -8.96
N ALA A 298 5.97 -20.42 -10.18
CA ALA A 298 6.26 -19.02 -10.44
C ALA A 298 5.03 -18.14 -10.22
N ARG A 299 3.84 -18.52 -10.71
CA ARG A 299 2.57 -17.84 -10.40
C ARG A 299 2.32 -17.79 -8.89
N THR A 300 2.47 -18.91 -8.20
CA THR A 300 2.29 -19.01 -6.74
C THR A 300 3.25 -18.12 -5.95
N SER A 301 4.43 -17.81 -6.50
CA SER A 301 5.39 -16.86 -5.89
C SER A 301 5.20 -15.40 -6.30
N ARG A 302 4.22 -15.12 -7.18
CA ARG A 302 3.86 -13.78 -7.67
C ARG A 302 2.49 -13.30 -7.21
N LEU A 303 1.53 -14.20 -7.06
CA LEU A 303 0.22 -13.90 -6.49
C LEU A 303 0.32 -13.84 -4.95
N ASP A 304 0.70 -12.67 -4.44
CA ASP A 304 0.47 -12.33 -3.03
C ASP A 304 -0.85 -11.56 -2.84
N TYR A 305 -1.26 -11.42 -1.58
CA TYR A 305 -2.57 -10.89 -1.19
C TYR A 305 -2.43 -9.77 -0.17
N ARG A 306 -1.43 -8.88 -0.35
CA ARG A 306 -1.31 -7.66 0.44
C ARG A 306 -2.32 -6.60 -0.02
N SER A 307 -2.49 -5.56 0.80
CA SER A 307 -3.21 -4.32 0.45
C SER A 307 -2.73 -3.76 -0.89
N GLY A 308 -3.62 -3.14 -1.67
CA GLY A 308 -3.26 -2.53 -2.96
C GLY A 308 -3.03 -3.51 -4.12
N THR A 309 -3.42 -4.78 -4.00
CA THR A 309 -3.30 -5.77 -5.08
C THR A 309 -4.59 -5.91 -5.90
N MET A 310 -4.50 -6.07 -7.22
CA MET A 310 -5.64 -6.55 -8.03
C MET A 310 -5.25 -7.89 -8.64
N THR A 311 -6.00 -8.95 -8.33
CA THR A 311 -5.74 -10.29 -8.85
C THR A 311 -6.89 -10.81 -9.71
N ALA A 312 -6.55 -11.59 -10.73
CA ALA A 312 -7.45 -12.48 -11.43
C ALA A 312 -6.68 -13.75 -11.83
N ASP A 313 -7.18 -14.93 -11.47
CA ASP A 313 -6.66 -16.22 -11.95
C ASP A 313 -7.85 -17.08 -12.38
N ASN A 314 -7.76 -17.68 -13.57
CA ASN A 314 -8.75 -18.61 -14.12
C ASN A 314 -8.18 -20.02 -14.35
N GLY A 315 -6.98 -20.31 -13.83
CA GLY A 315 -6.20 -21.51 -14.05
C GLY A 315 -5.29 -21.42 -15.27
N SER A 316 -5.79 -21.00 -16.44
CA SER A 316 -5.01 -20.94 -17.69
C SER A 316 -4.18 -19.67 -17.87
N THR A 317 -4.62 -18.56 -17.26
CA THR A 317 -3.94 -17.26 -17.26
C THR A 317 -4.19 -16.54 -15.93
N ALA A 318 -3.18 -15.87 -15.40
CA ALA A 318 -3.33 -14.93 -14.29
C ALA A 318 -2.92 -13.50 -14.68
N LEU A 319 -3.51 -12.52 -13.97
CA LEU A 319 -3.09 -11.13 -13.87
C LEU A 319 -2.93 -10.77 -12.38
N TYR A 320 -1.87 -10.02 -12.08
CA TYR A 320 -1.60 -9.40 -10.79
C TYR A 320 -1.11 -7.98 -11.01
N GLU A 321 -1.79 -7.01 -10.44
CA GLU A 321 -1.29 -5.65 -10.27
C GLU A 321 -0.96 -5.41 -8.80
N PHE A 322 0.08 -4.61 -8.54
CA PHE A 322 0.39 -4.09 -7.21
C PHE A 322 0.65 -2.60 -7.25
N ASP A 323 -0.15 -1.88 -6.49
CA ASP A 323 -0.08 -0.46 -6.23
C ASP A 323 0.56 -0.24 -4.84
N PRO A 324 1.85 0.16 -4.76
CA PRO A 324 2.57 0.26 -3.50
C PRO A 324 2.11 1.46 -2.67
N GLU A 325 1.53 2.47 -3.31
CA GLU A 325 0.87 3.58 -2.63
C GLU A 325 -0.38 3.03 -1.93
N ARG A 326 -1.31 2.39 -2.66
CA ARG A 326 -2.48 1.73 -2.02
C ARG A 326 -2.09 0.64 -1.02
N GLY A 327 -0.94 0.01 -1.20
CA GLY A 327 -0.42 -1.05 -0.34
C GLY A 327 0.26 -0.60 0.94
N GLY A 328 0.75 0.64 1.04
CA GLY A 328 1.45 1.13 2.24
C GLY A 328 2.95 0.87 2.29
N THR A 329 3.60 0.79 1.13
CA THR A 329 4.96 0.27 1.00
C THR A 329 5.85 1.16 0.15
N SER A 330 7.17 1.03 0.33
CA SER A 330 8.19 1.58 -0.57
C SER A 330 8.64 0.58 -1.64
N ASP A 331 7.87 -0.49 -1.87
CA ASP A 331 8.14 -1.46 -2.93
C ASP A 331 7.82 -0.83 -4.30
N PRO A 332 8.42 -1.31 -5.42
CA PRO A 332 8.04 -0.85 -6.74
C PRO A 332 6.63 -1.34 -7.12
N ALA A 333 5.91 -0.54 -7.90
CA ALA A 333 4.68 -1.01 -8.54
C ALA A 333 4.98 -2.17 -9.51
N VAL A 334 4.03 -3.08 -9.66
CA VAL A 334 4.18 -4.29 -10.50
C VAL A 334 2.92 -4.53 -11.32
N VAL A 335 3.08 -4.96 -12.57
CA VAL A 335 2.04 -5.65 -13.35
C VAL A 335 2.63 -6.97 -13.85
N TYR A 336 2.05 -8.09 -13.44
CA TYR A 336 2.45 -9.46 -13.78
C TYR A 336 1.31 -10.18 -14.49
N TRP A 337 1.60 -10.87 -15.58
CA TRP A 337 0.61 -11.70 -16.27
C TRP A 337 1.23 -12.94 -16.91
N ASP A 338 0.46 -14.01 -17.03
CA ASP A 338 0.97 -15.31 -17.48
C ASP A 338 0.02 -16.09 -18.41
N SER A 339 0.57 -17.18 -18.96
CA SER A 339 -0.19 -18.26 -19.57
C SER A 339 0.46 -19.59 -19.22
N THR A 340 -0.20 -20.41 -18.40
CA THR A 340 0.23 -21.80 -18.11
C THR A 340 0.05 -22.72 -19.31
N THR A 341 -0.74 -22.34 -20.31
CA THR A 341 -0.82 -23.07 -21.59
C THR A 341 0.41 -22.82 -22.47
N ALA A 342 0.95 -21.60 -22.50
CA ALA A 342 2.18 -21.28 -23.23
C ALA A 342 3.46 -21.56 -22.41
N LEU A 343 3.33 -21.76 -21.10
CA LEU A 343 4.44 -21.81 -20.14
C LEU A 343 5.25 -20.50 -20.14
N GLN A 344 4.55 -19.36 -20.14
CA GLN A 344 5.17 -18.04 -20.24
C GLN A 344 4.60 -17.05 -19.22
N SER A 345 5.39 -16.04 -18.84
CA SER A 345 4.92 -14.86 -18.11
C SER A 345 5.67 -13.60 -18.48
N ALA A 346 5.04 -12.45 -18.24
CA ALA A 346 5.64 -11.13 -18.30
C ALA A 346 5.54 -10.43 -16.92
N THR A 347 6.45 -9.52 -16.65
CA THR A 347 6.43 -8.67 -15.45
C THR A 347 6.94 -7.28 -15.79
N LEU A 348 6.08 -6.28 -15.72
CA LEU A 348 6.46 -4.88 -15.63
C LEU A 348 6.76 -4.56 -14.16
N THR A 349 7.92 -3.98 -13.87
CA THR A 349 8.31 -3.51 -12.53
C THR A 349 8.73 -2.05 -12.63
N ALA A 350 8.14 -1.17 -11.81
CA ALA A 350 8.43 0.26 -11.81
C ALA A 350 9.87 0.59 -11.41
N SER A 351 10.36 1.73 -11.89
CA SER A 351 11.63 2.32 -11.43
C SER A 351 11.48 3.80 -11.08
N GLY A 352 12.27 4.27 -10.11
CA GLY A 352 12.16 5.64 -9.60
C GLY A 352 10.79 5.87 -8.96
N SER A 353 10.12 6.96 -9.36
CA SER A 353 8.79 7.37 -8.88
C SER A 353 7.64 6.99 -9.84
N ALA A 354 7.85 6.01 -10.73
CA ALA A 354 6.80 5.54 -11.63
C ALA A 354 5.68 4.83 -10.87
N LYS A 355 4.45 5.37 -10.97
CA LYS A 355 3.24 4.81 -10.35
C LYS A 355 2.65 3.66 -11.17
N ILE A 356 1.77 2.87 -10.54
CA ILE A 356 1.08 1.74 -11.17
C ILE A 356 0.35 2.12 -12.47
N ASP A 357 -0.29 3.29 -12.55
CA ASP A 357 -1.00 3.75 -13.75
C ASP A 357 -0.09 3.85 -14.99
N ALA A 358 1.20 4.14 -14.81
CA ALA A 358 2.18 4.14 -15.90
C ALA A 358 2.50 2.72 -16.39
N LEU A 359 2.46 1.72 -15.49
CA LEU A 359 2.61 0.31 -15.85
C LEU A 359 1.32 -0.25 -16.47
N THR A 360 0.13 0.12 -15.98
CA THR A 360 -1.14 -0.24 -16.63
C THR A 360 -1.23 0.35 -18.04
N THR A 361 -0.78 1.61 -18.23
CA THR A 361 -0.70 2.23 -19.57
C THR A 361 0.24 1.46 -20.52
N LEU A 362 1.38 0.97 -20.02
CA LEU A 362 2.28 0.11 -20.81
C LEU A 362 1.67 -1.27 -21.09
N TYR A 363 1.05 -1.88 -20.09
CA TYR A 363 0.37 -3.17 -20.19
C TYR A 363 -0.69 -3.15 -21.31
N ASP A 364 -1.59 -2.18 -21.29
CA ASP A 364 -2.62 -1.99 -22.32
C ASP A 364 -1.99 -1.75 -23.72
N ALA A 365 -0.89 -0.99 -23.80
CA ALA A 365 -0.19 -0.73 -25.06
C ALA A 365 0.34 -2.02 -25.72
N THR A 366 0.74 -3.03 -24.95
CA THR A 366 1.17 -4.33 -25.51
C THR A 366 0.05 -5.09 -26.25
N SER A 367 -1.21 -4.68 -26.06
CA SER A 367 -2.41 -5.42 -26.49
C SER A 367 -2.44 -6.84 -25.90
N PRO A 368 -2.65 -6.95 -24.57
CA PRO A 368 -2.48 -8.19 -23.82
C PRO A 368 -3.56 -9.24 -24.12
N ARG A 369 -3.21 -10.52 -23.95
CA ARG A 369 -4.14 -11.65 -24.08
C ARG A 369 -4.94 -11.91 -22.80
N VAL A 370 -4.45 -11.41 -21.66
CA VAL A 370 -5.12 -11.48 -20.36
C VAL A 370 -5.92 -10.19 -20.16
N ALA A 371 -7.16 -10.29 -19.66
CA ALA A 371 -8.01 -9.14 -19.42
C ALA A 371 -7.86 -8.62 -17.99
N VAL A 372 -7.85 -7.29 -17.82
CA VAL A 372 -8.03 -6.68 -16.49
C VAL A 372 -9.43 -7.01 -15.98
N PRO A 373 -9.60 -7.52 -14.74
CA PRO A 373 -10.93 -7.82 -14.21
C PRO A 373 -11.67 -6.51 -13.97
N THR A 374 -12.81 -6.31 -14.63
CA THR A 374 -13.62 -5.08 -14.51
C THR A 374 -14.80 -5.20 -13.55
N ALA A 375 -15.27 -6.43 -13.28
CA ALA A 375 -16.42 -6.73 -12.44
C ALA A 375 -16.14 -7.97 -11.55
N PRO A 376 -16.88 -8.16 -10.43
CA PRO A 376 -16.69 -9.29 -9.51
C PRO A 376 -16.59 -10.65 -10.23
N ALA A 377 -15.46 -11.33 -10.04
CA ALA A 377 -15.11 -12.56 -10.74
C ALA A 377 -15.54 -13.81 -9.96
N HIS A 378 -15.40 -13.82 -8.63
CA HIS A 378 -15.70 -15.00 -7.84
C HIS A 378 -17.23 -15.28 -7.79
N PRO A 379 -17.71 -16.48 -8.19
CA PRO A 379 -19.15 -16.72 -8.33
C PRO A 379 -19.93 -16.58 -7.02
N VAL A 380 -19.34 -16.96 -5.88
CA VAL A 380 -20.00 -16.80 -4.56
C VAL A 380 -19.95 -15.34 -4.07
N LEU A 381 -19.01 -14.52 -4.56
CA LEU A 381 -19.04 -13.08 -4.29
C LEU A 381 -20.13 -12.40 -5.13
N ARG A 382 -20.32 -12.81 -6.38
CA ARG A 382 -21.44 -12.34 -7.22
C ARG A 382 -22.78 -12.65 -6.56
N GLU A 383 -22.97 -13.90 -6.13
CA GLU A 383 -24.14 -14.34 -5.34
C GLU A 383 -24.32 -13.55 -4.03
N PHE A 384 -23.23 -13.07 -3.42
CA PHE A 384 -23.26 -12.22 -2.21
C PHE A 384 -23.60 -10.74 -2.48
N ILE A 385 -23.45 -10.29 -3.73
CA ILE A 385 -23.81 -8.93 -4.16
C ILE A 385 -25.26 -8.92 -4.65
N ASP A 386 -25.65 -9.93 -5.44
CA ASP A 386 -27.00 -10.15 -5.98
C ASP A 386 -28.09 -10.27 -4.89
N ILE A 387 -27.70 -10.34 -3.61
CA ILE A 387 -28.57 -10.23 -2.42
C ILE A 387 -29.20 -8.83 -2.31
N ASN A 388 -28.45 -7.77 -2.63
CA ASN A 388 -28.75 -6.38 -2.26
C ASN A 388 -28.55 -5.38 -3.41
N MET A 389 -27.79 -5.75 -4.44
CA MET A 389 -27.31 -4.88 -5.50
C MET A 389 -27.23 -5.66 -6.82
N ASP A 390 -27.30 -4.96 -7.95
CA ASP A 390 -26.97 -5.56 -9.24
C ASP A 390 -25.43 -5.66 -9.37
N VAL A 391 -24.90 -6.86 -9.61
CA VAL A 391 -23.46 -7.07 -9.90
C VAL A 391 -22.98 -6.26 -11.11
N ALA A 392 -23.86 -5.91 -12.07
CA ALA A 392 -23.52 -5.00 -13.16
C ALA A 392 -23.28 -3.54 -12.71
N GLY A 393 -23.70 -3.18 -11.49
CA GLY A 393 -23.39 -1.91 -10.83
C GLY A 393 -22.03 -1.90 -10.10
N CYS A 394 -21.27 -3.00 -10.12
CA CYS A 394 -20.01 -3.17 -9.40
C CYS A 394 -18.78 -3.16 -10.31
N GLU A 395 -17.83 -2.28 -9.99
CA GLU A 395 -16.53 -2.15 -10.66
C GLU A 395 -15.43 -2.75 -9.77
N ARG A 396 -14.46 -3.48 -10.34
CA ARG A 396 -13.32 -4.05 -9.58
C ARG A 396 -12.30 -2.99 -9.23
N GLN A 397 -11.76 -3.09 -8.02
CA GLN A 397 -10.65 -2.27 -7.54
C GLN A 397 -9.50 -3.13 -7.01
N ARG A 398 -8.34 -2.52 -6.82
CA ARG A 398 -7.26 -3.10 -6.01
C ARG A 398 -7.76 -3.23 -4.56
N THR A 399 -7.28 -4.23 -3.82
CA THR A 399 -7.68 -4.52 -2.43
C THR A 399 -7.32 -3.40 -1.46
N PHE A 400 -7.92 -3.42 -0.28
CA PHE A 400 -7.65 -2.47 0.79
C PHE A 400 -6.99 -3.11 2.02
N PHE A 401 -7.40 -4.32 2.40
CA PHE A 401 -6.88 -5.03 3.58
C PHE A 401 -5.95 -6.21 3.22
N GLU A 402 -5.07 -6.59 4.15
CA GLU A 402 -4.21 -7.76 4.00
C GLU A 402 -5.04 -9.06 4.03
N GLY A 403 -4.77 -9.95 3.08
CA GLY A 403 -5.45 -11.23 2.93
C GLY A 403 -6.70 -11.18 2.07
N GLU A 404 -7.07 -10.01 1.52
CA GLU A 404 -8.10 -9.91 0.48
C GLU A 404 -7.61 -10.48 -0.86
N THR A 405 -8.49 -11.14 -1.60
CA THR A 405 -8.20 -11.61 -2.96
C THR A 405 -8.87 -10.73 -4.02
N GLU A 406 -10.01 -10.13 -3.67
CA GLU A 406 -10.88 -9.39 -4.58
C GLU A 406 -11.71 -8.36 -3.78
N GLU A 407 -11.70 -7.11 -4.25
CA GLU A 407 -12.54 -6.00 -3.78
C GLU A 407 -13.20 -5.32 -4.99
N SER A 408 -14.44 -4.86 -4.82
CA SER A 408 -15.22 -4.09 -5.79
C SER A 408 -15.88 -2.90 -5.11
N SER A 409 -16.07 -1.81 -5.85
CA SER A 409 -16.96 -0.72 -5.45
C SER A 409 -18.27 -0.86 -6.22
N CYS A 410 -19.40 -0.78 -5.52
CA CYS A 410 -20.73 -1.02 -6.06
C CYS A 410 -21.62 0.22 -5.90
N LYS A 411 -22.42 0.49 -6.92
CA LYS A 411 -23.45 1.53 -6.89
C LYS A 411 -24.70 0.95 -6.25
N ALA A 412 -25.10 1.51 -5.11
CA ALA A 412 -26.43 1.32 -4.57
C ALA A 412 -27.48 1.94 -5.52
N ASP A 413 -28.70 1.42 -5.47
CA ASP A 413 -29.89 1.99 -6.12
C ASP A 413 -30.38 3.28 -5.42
N VAL A 414 -29.93 3.51 -4.18
CA VAL A 414 -30.21 4.72 -3.38
C VAL A 414 -29.03 5.70 -3.47
N GLU A 415 -29.30 6.90 -4.00
CA GLU A 415 -28.34 8.01 -4.11
C GLU A 415 -27.64 8.32 -2.77
N GLY A 416 -26.33 8.59 -2.80
CA GLY A 416 -25.58 8.96 -1.59
C GLY A 416 -25.40 7.81 -0.58
N ILE A 417 -25.45 6.57 -1.06
CA ILE A 417 -24.84 5.40 -0.43
C ILE A 417 -23.67 4.96 -1.32
N VAL A 418 -22.48 4.81 -0.73
CA VAL A 418 -21.30 4.23 -1.40
C VAL A 418 -21.05 2.86 -0.78
N VAL A 419 -20.78 1.85 -1.60
CA VAL A 419 -20.60 0.47 -1.14
C VAL A 419 -19.28 -0.09 -1.64
N ASN A 420 -18.52 -0.73 -0.75
CA ASN A 420 -17.47 -1.68 -1.13
C ASN A 420 -17.90 -3.10 -0.73
N VAL A 421 -17.49 -4.08 -1.54
CA VAL A 421 -17.69 -5.51 -1.29
C VAL A 421 -16.42 -6.25 -1.65
N GLY A 422 -16.08 -7.29 -0.91
CA GLY A 422 -14.88 -8.05 -1.18
C GLY A 422 -14.84 -9.40 -0.52
N ARG A 423 -13.71 -10.08 -0.65
CA ARG A 423 -13.50 -11.43 -0.12
C ARG A 423 -12.08 -11.68 0.32
N TYR A 424 -11.95 -12.40 1.44
CA TYR A 424 -10.66 -12.83 1.97
C TYR A 424 -10.23 -14.20 1.42
N ASN A 425 -8.91 -14.45 1.44
CA ASN A 425 -8.31 -15.76 1.18
C ASN A 425 -8.60 -16.77 2.30
N THR A 426 -8.92 -16.29 3.50
CA THR A 426 -9.13 -17.10 4.70
C THR A 426 -10.25 -16.56 5.57
N ARG A 427 -10.94 -17.47 6.25
CA ARG A 427 -11.92 -17.12 7.30
C ARG A 427 -11.31 -16.29 8.43
N LYS A 428 -9.99 -16.31 8.62
CA LYS A 428 -9.30 -15.53 9.66
C LYS A 428 -9.41 -14.03 9.37
N GLY A 429 -9.08 -13.59 8.16
CA GLY A 429 -9.12 -12.18 7.76
C GLY A 429 -10.50 -11.56 7.95
N MET A 430 -11.53 -12.14 7.33
CA MET A 430 -12.93 -11.70 7.51
C MET A 430 -13.38 -11.69 8.99
N VAL A 431 -12.92 -12.63 9.82
CA VAL A 431 -13.25 -12.66 11.26
C VAL A 431 -12.44 -11.66 12.09
N GLU A 432 -11.35 -11.11 11.56
CA GLU A 432 -10.60 -10.01 12.19
C GLU A 432 -11.18 -8.66 11.78
N ASP A 433 -11.51 -8.49 10.51
CA ASP A 433 -12.28 -7.39 9.95
C ASP A 433 -13.66 -7.21 10.63
N ARG A 434 -14.43 -8.30 10.78
CA ARG A 434 -15.67 -8.32 11.59
C ARG A 434 -15.48 -7.76 13.01
N LYS A 435 -14.35 -8.07 13.67
CA LYS A 435 -14.10 -7.57 15.03
C LYS A 435 -13.80 -6.08 15.03
N TYR A 436 -13.11 -5.59 14.00
CA TYR A 436 -12.85 -4.16 13.83
C TYR A 436 -14.17 -3.39 13.68
N TYR A 437 -15.04 -3.80 12.75
CA TYR A 437 -16.35 -3.16 12.57
C TYR A 437 -17.30 -3.37 13.75
N LYS A 438 -17.22 -4.51 14.46
CA LYS A 438 -17.94 -4.66 15.74
C LYS A 438 -17.42 -3.69 16.80
N GLY A 439 -16.10 -3.46 16.88
CA GLY A 439 -15.51 -2.50 17.81
C GLY A 439 -16.05 -1.09 17.55
N LYS A 440 -16.03 -0.65 16.28
CA LYS A 440 -16.59 0.64 15.87
C LYS A 440 -18.09 0.75 16.16
N TYR A 441 -18.87 -0.31 15.97
CA TYR A 441 -20.27 -0.37 16.39
C TYR A 441 -20.43 -0.27 17.93
N ASP A 442 -19.64 -1.02 18.70
CA ASP A 442 -19.70 -1.03 20.18
C ASP A 442 -19.31 0.33 20.79
N GLU A 443 -18.46 1.10 20.11
CA GLU A 443 -17.98 2.43 20.51
C GLU A 443 -18.87 3.59 20.00
N ALA A 444 -19.70 3.37 18.98
CA ALA A 444 -20.49 4.41 18.32
C ALA A 444 -21.57 5.03 19.22
N ALA A 445 -21.67 6.37 19.19
CA ALA A 445 -22.64 7.13 19.97
C ALA A 445 -24.10 6.93 19.52
N THR A 446 -24.33 6.44 18.30
CA THR A 446 -25.64 5.96 17.85
C THR A 446 -25.47 4.66 17.09
N GLN A 447 -25.98 3.58 17.68
CA GLN A 447 -26.08 2.26 17.08
C GLN A 447 -27.42 2.12 16.35
N GLY A 448 -27.40 1.44 15.21
CA GLY A 448 -28.57 0.93 14.51
C GLY A 448 -28.80 -0.54 14.86
N GLY A 449 -29.36 -1.30 13.92
CA GLY A 449 -29.40 -2.75 14.01
C GLY A 449 -28.00 -3.37 14.06
N GLY A 450 -27.84 -4.44 14.83
CA GLY A 450 -26.57 -5.15 14.95
C GLY A 450 -26.72 -6.57 15.50
N GLY A 451 -25.80 -7.45 15.13
CA GLY A 451 -25.77 -8.85 15.56
C GLY A 451 -25.45 -9.81 14.42
N THR A 452 -26.41 -10.67 14.09
CA THR A 452 -26.25 -11.78 13.15
C THR A 452 -27.43 -11.82 12.19
N TRP A 453 -27.19 -11.73 10.87
CA TRP A 453 -28.22 -11.84 9.84
C TRP A 453 -28.31 -13.28 9.29
N ARG A 454 -29.36 -13.57 8.51
CA ARG A 454 -29.66 -14.89 7.93
C ARG A 454 -30.49 -14.75 6.65
N PHE A 455 -30.57 -15.79 5.83
CA PHE A 455 -31.60 -15.91 4.80
C PHE A 455 -32.80 -16.70 5.31
N GLY A 456 -33.86 -15.99 5.71
CA GLY A 456 -35.15 -16.59 6.09
C GLY A 456 -35.03 -17.61 7.24
N GLU A 457 -35.64 -18.79 7.09
CA GLU A 457 -35.69 -19.82 8.13
C GLU A 457 -34.36 -20.58 8.29
N GLY A 458 -33.39 -19.96 8.97
CA GLY A 458 -32.05 -20.53 9.12
C GLY A 458 -31.35 -20.26 10.46
N LYS A 459 -30.13 -20.80 10.56
CA LYS A 459 -29.11 -20.30 11.49
C LYS A 459 -28.55 -18.99 10.93
N GLY A 460 -28.02 -18.13 11.80
CA GLY A 460 -27.30 -16.93 11.39
C GLY A 460 -26.15 -17.24 10.41
N GLU A 461 -26.14 -16.56 9.28
CA GLU A 461 -25.20 -16.77 8.17
C GLU A 461 -24.05 -15.78 8.17
N GLY A 462 -24.23 -14.60 8.77
CA GLY A 462 -23.24 -13.54 8.77
C GLY A 462 -23.38 -12.59 9.94
N ALA A 463 -22.36 -11.78 10.20
CA ALA A 463 -22.49 -10.63 11.10
C ALA A 463 -23.07 -9.42 10.35
N TYR A 464 -23.73 -8.53 11.09
CA TYR A 464 -24.31 -7.28 10.60
C TYR A 464 -24.14 -6.21 11.68
N TYR A 465 -23.63 -5.02 11.32
CA TYR A 465 -23.44 -3.89 12.24
C TYR A 465 -23.70 -2.54 11.53
N ALA A 466 -24.80 -1.87 11.85
CA ALA A 466 -25.09 -0.50 11.40
C ALA A 466 -24.83 0.51 12.53
N TYR A 467 -24.08 1.57 12.26
CA TYR A 467 -23.72 2.59 13.26
C TYR A 467 -23.44 3.96 12.64
N LEU A 468 -23.50 5.00 13.48
CA LEU A 468 -23.15 6.37 13.13
C LEU A 468 -21.88 6.78 13.88
N ASP A 469 -20.78 7.02 13.16
CA ASP A 469 -19.58 7.67 13.68
C ASP A 469 -19.29 8.95 12.88
N ASP A 470 -18.97 10.02 13.58
CA ASP A 470 -18.75 11.38 13.06
C ASP A 470 -19.78 11.94 12.06
N GLY A 471 -21.05 11.52 12.15
CA GLY A 471 -22.03 11.91 11.13
C GLY A 471 -21.80 11.23 9.77
N THR A 472 -20.88 10.26 9.67
CA THR A 472 -20.87 9.25 8.62
C THR A 472 -21.65 8.03 9.13
N ALA A 473 -22.76 7.70 8.47
CA ALA A 473 -23.39 6.41 8.70
C ALA A 473 -22.54 5.32 8.04
N ALA A 474 -22.36 4.19 8.73
CA ALA A 474 -21.67 3.01 8.22
C ALA A 474 -22.51 1.75 8.52
N LEU A 475 -22.45 0.78 7.61
CA LEU A 475 -23.18 -0.49 7.73
C LEU A 475 -22.30 -1.60 7.19
N TYR A 476 -21.86 -2.49 8.08
CA TYR A 476 -21.04 -3.67 7.77
C TYR A 476 -21.87 -4.94 7.71
N TRP A 477 -21.53 -5.85 6.80
CA TRP A 477 -22.02 -7.23 6.80
C TRP A 477 -20.98 -8.22 6.26
N ASP A 478 -21.14 -9.50 6.59
CA ASP A 478 -20.30 -10.58 6.03
C ASP A 478 -21.09 -11.87 5.75
N TRP A 479 -20.46 -12.86 5.11
CA TRP A 479 -21.03 -14.19 4.91
C TRP A 479 -20.08 -15.30 5.37
N ASN A 480 -20.55 -16.17 6.27
CA ASN A 480 -19.83 -17.37 6.71
C ASN A 480 -19.89 -18.51 5.69
N LYS A 481 -20.50 -18.31 4.52
CA LYS A 481 -20.51 -19.29 3.43
C LYS A 481 -19.07 -19.69 3.08
N SER A 482 -18.84 -20.99 3.07
CA SER A 482 -17.55 -21.58 2.70
C SER A 482 -17.09 -21.09 1.33
N ASP A 483 -15.79 -20.98 1.14
CA ASP A 483 -15.14 -20.51 -0.09
C ASP A 483 -15.35 -19.02 -0.44
N CYS A 484 -16.37 -18.36 0.11
CA CYS A 484 -16.56 -16.91 0.00
C CYS A 484 -15.62 -16.15 0.94
N TYR A 485 -15.83 -16.26 2.27
CA TYR A 485 -15.27 -15.34 3.27
C TYR A 485 -15.50 -13.86 2.89
N CYS A 486 -16.69 -13.59 2.36
CA CYS A 486 -17.05 -12.32 1.77
C CYS A 486 -17.55 -11.34 2.83
N TYR A 487 -17.29 -10.06 2.58
CA TYR A 487 -17.74 -8.93 3.39
C TYR A 487 -18.27 -7.81 2.48
N GLY A 488 -19.09 -6.94 3.04
CA GLY A 488 -19.45 -5.67 2.44
C GLY A 488 -19.56 -4.58 3.48
N ILE A 489 -19.35 -3.35 3.04
CA ILE A 489 -19.57 -2.16 3.83
C ILE A 489 -20.18 -1.06 2.97
N ALA A 490 -21.24 -0.45 3.50
CA ALA A 490 -21.91 0.71 2.93
C ALA A 490 -21.70 1.93 3.83
N TRP A 491 -21.55 3.09 3.22
CA TRP A 491 -21.46 4.38 3.91
C TRP A 491 -22.49 5.37 3.38
N SER A 492 -23.02 6.23 4.26
CA SER A 492 -23.75 7.42 3.85
C SER A 492 -23.24 8.64 4.61
N PHE A 493 -22.52 9.50 3.88
CA PHE A 493 -21.88 10.72 4.40
C PHE A 493 -22.87 11.84 4.76
N GLU A 494 -24.17 11.62 4.55
CA GLU A 494 -25.24 12.50 5.05
C GLU A 494 -25.62 12.23 6.52
N GLY A 495 -24.99 11.26 7.19
CA GLY A 495 -25.27 10.86 8.58
C GLY A 495 -26.61 10.18 8.81
N LYS A 496 -27.34 9.85 7.73
CA LYS A 496 -28.66 9.24 7.77
C LYS A 496 -28.52 7.73 8.02
N LEU A 497 -28.25 7.31 9.25
CA LEU A 497 -28.11 5.89 9.60
C LEU A 497 -29.31 5.05 9.12
N LYS A 498 -30.53 5.52 9.41
CA LYS A 498 -31.76 4.90 8.94
C LYS A 498 -31.85 4.74 7.40
N LYS A 499 -31.15 5.57 6.61
CA LYS A 499 -31.10 5.44 5.13
C LYS A 499 -30.27 4.23 4.70
N LEU A 500 -29.22 3.86 5.45
CA LEU A 500 -28.51 2.61 5.24
C LEU A 500 -29.36 1.42 5.69
N GLU A 501 -30.04 1.53 6.85
CA GLU A 501 -30.87 0.46 7.39
C GLU A 501 -32.15 0.20 6.56
N ASP A 502 -32.73 1.23 5.93
CA ASP A 502 -33.88 1.10 5.02
C ASP A 502 -33.48 0.63 3.61
N TRP A 503 -32.21 0.81 3.24
CA TRP A 503 -31.63 0.26 2.00
C TRP A 503 -31.21 -1.20 2.18
N TRP A 504 -30.72 -1.58 3.36
CA TRP A 504 -30.28 -2.93 3.68
C TRP A 504 -31.44 -3.79 4.20
N PRO A 505 -31.95 -4.79 3.44
CA PRO A 505 -33.07 -5.66 3.84
C PRO A 505 -32.69 -6.69 4.92
N GLY A 506 -32.25 -6.21 6.09
CA GLY A 506 -31.86 -7.01 7.27
C GLY A 506 -33.05 -7.60 8.05
N GLU A 507 -33.94 -8.30 7.34
CA GLU A 507 -35.26 -8.83 7.77
C GLU A 507 -36.29 -7.78 8.21
N GLY A 508 -37.38 -7.65 7.44
CA GLY A 508 -38.46 -6.70 7.72
C GLY A 508 -39.81 -6.98 7.05
N GLU A 509 -39.83 -7.63 5.89
CA GLU A 509 -41.02 -8.17 5.19
C GLU A 509 -40.79 -9.63 4.74
#